data_AF-A0A7J6T0L4-F1
#
_entry.id   AF-A0A7J6T0L4-F1
#
_cell.length_a   1.000
_cell.length_b   1.000
_cell.length_c   1.000
_cell.angle_alpha   90.00
_cell.angle_beta   90.00
_cell.angle_gamma   90.00
#
_symmetry.space_group_name_H-M   'P 1'
#
loop_
_entity.id
_entity.type
_entity.pdbx_description
1 polymer ?
#
loop_
_entity_poly.entity_id
_entity_poly.type
_entity_poly.pdbx_seq_one_letter_code
_entity_poly.pdbx_strand_id
1 'polypeptide(L)'
;VNTTTRALAEEVEARASALKESGHLGHAGLAAAEKKSPWEQYLEKRRQKDKAKREKRLEARMTAEEEEANASKVEAGHRKEELEIITGHKESDEGPDAKAKDMEVNVNDPRFSKMFEDTAFAIDPTNPEFKKTKAMTQLMDARIQRKKQLKR
;
A
#
# COMPACT_ATOMS: atom_id res chain seq x y z
N VAL A 1 19.49 43.95 -72.29
CA VAL A 1 19.63 43.31 -70.97
C VAL A 1 20.73 42.28 -71.09
N ASN A 2 21.85 42.43 -70.36
CA ASN A 2 23.06 41.63 -70.54
C ASN A 2 22.79 40.15 -70.21
N THR A 3 23.04 39.26 -71.16
CA THR A 3 22.81 37.80 -71.01
C THR A 3 23.73 37.17 -69.98
N THR A 4 24.93 37.71 -69.79
CA THR A 4 25.93 37.25 -68.82
C THR A 4 25.44 37.39 -67.37
N THR A 5 24.72 38.48 -67.04
CA THR A 5 24.19 38.67 -65.68
C THR A 5 23.05 37.73 -65.38
N ARG A 6 22.29 37.32 -66.40
CA ARG A 6 21.20 36.35 -66.27
C ARG A 6 21.73 34.94 -66.04
N ALA A 7 22.76 34.53 -66.79
CA ALA A 7 23.38 33.23 -66.61
C ALA A 7 24.00 33.06 -65.20
N LEU A 8 24.65 34.11 -64.70
CA LEU A 8 25.23 34.11 -63.36
C LEU A 8 24.16 34.06 -62.26
N ALA A 9 23.01 34.72 -62.48
CA ALA A 9 21.87 34.63 -61.58
C ALA A 9 21.26 33.22 -61.55
N GLU A 10 21.10 32.59 -62.72
CA GLU A 10 20.56 31.22 -62.84
C GLU A 10 21.50 30.20 -62.17
N GLU A 11 22.82 30.37 -62.26
CA GLU A 11 23.80 29.51 -61.59
C GLU A 11 23.75 29.65 -60.05
N VAL A 12 23.60 30.87 -59.55
CA VAL A 12 23.45 31.14 -58.11
C VAL A 12 22.14 30.55 -57.58
N GLU A 13 21.04 30.66 -58.33
CA GLU A 13 19.75 30.06 -57.97
C GLU A 13 19.79 28.53 -57.98
N ALA A 14 20.47 27.92 -58.95
CA ALA A 14 20.65 26.47 -59.02
C ALA A 14 21.48 25.95 -57.82
N ARG A 15 22.56 26.66 -57.47
CA ARG A 15 23.39 26.32 -56.31
C ARG A 15 22.66 26.49 -54.99
N ALA A 16 21.85 27.54 -54.85
CA ALA A 16 21.01 27.75 -53.67
C ALA A 16 19.92 26.68 -53.53
N SER A 17 19.32 26.25 -54.65
CA SER A 17 18.32 25.19 -54.67
C SER A 17 18.92 23.83 -54.31
N ALA A 18 20.10 23.50 -54.81
CA ALA A 18 20.82 22.28 -54.45
C ALA A 18 21.23 22.24 -52.96
N LEU A 19 21.62 23.39 -52.38
CA LEU A 19 21.90 23.49 -50.93
C LEU A 19 20.63 23.33 -50.07
N LYS A 20 19.47 23.72 -50.60
CA LYS A 20 18.17 23.57 -49.94
C LYS A 20 17.66 22.14 -50.01
N GLU A 21 17.84 21.46 -51.14
CA GLU A 21 17.46 20.06 -51.34
C GLU A 21 18.37 19.09 -50.59
N SER A 22 19.67 19.37 -50.50
CA SER A 22 20.61 18.58 -49.69
C SER A 22 20.39 18.70 -48.18
N GLY A 23 19.43 19.52 -47.73
CA GLY A 23 19.08 19.68 -46.32
C GLY A 23 20.17 20.35 -45.47
N HIS A 24 21.28 20.78 -46.08
CA HIS A 24 22.42 21.39 -45.40
C HIS A 24 22.06 22.72 -44.73
N LEU A 25 21.13 23.48 -45.32
CA LEU A 25 20.59 24.74 -44.79
C LEU A 25 19.30 24.56 -43.95
N GLY A 26 18.85 23.32 -43.74
CA GLY A 26 17.67 23.01 -42.93
C GLY A 26 17.99 22.87 -41.44
N HIS A 27 16.97 22.95 -40.59
CA HIS A 27 17.09 22.78 -39.14
C HIS A 27 17.83 21.49 -38.73
N ALA A 28 17.71 20.44 -39.55
CA ALA A 28 18.38 19.15 -39.37
C ALA A 28 19.87 19.16 -39.78
N GLY A 29 20.27 19.94 -40.80
CA GLY A 29 21.66 20.05 -41.26
C GLY A 29 22.56 20.86 -40.30
N LEU A 30 22.00 21.90 -39.68
CA LEU A 30 22.66 22.67 -38.60
C LEU A 30 22.71 21.88 -37.29
N ALA A 31 21.66 21.13 -36.94
CA ALA A 31 21.62 20.32 -35.72
C ALA A 31 22.53 19.08 -35.78
N ALA A 32 22.85 18.55 -36.97
CA ALA A 32 23.68 17.35 -37.12
C ALA A 32 25.17 17.55 -36.83
N ALA A 33 25.67 18.80 -36.77
CA ALA A 33 27.10 19.11 -36.62
C ALA A 33 27.46 19.90 -35.35
N GLU A 34 26.49 20.30 -34.53
CA GLU A 34 26.78 21.00 -33.28
C GLU A 34 27.00 19.98 -32.15
N LYS A 35 28.27 19.67 -31.88
CA LYS A 35 28.67 19.03 -30.62
C LYS A 35 28.01 19.84 -29.49
N LYS A 36 27.19 19.17 -28.67
CA LYS A 36 26.47 19.76 -27.52
C LYS A 36 27.34 20.83 -26.85
N SER A 37 26.78 22.03 -26.65
CA SER A 37 27.49 23.14 -26.02
C SER A 37 28.17 22.70 -24.71
N PRO A 38 29.37 23.20 -24.35
CA PRO A 38 30.02 22.85 -23.07
C PRO A 38 29.11 23.04 -21.85
N TRP A 39 28.19 24.00 -21.91
CA TRP A 39 27.16 24.21 -20.88
C TRP A 39 26.08 23.12 -20.86
N GLU A 40 25.64 22.68 -22.04
CA GLU A 40 24.73 21.54 -22.21
C GLU A 40 25.34 20.27 -21.62
N GLN A 41 26.62 20.02 -21.92
CA GLN A 41 27.37 18.88 -21.37
C GLN A 41 27.47 18.96 -19.85
N TYR A 42 27.70 20.15 -19.29
CA TYR A 42 27.72 20.37 -17.84
C TYR A 42 26.36 20.10 -17.19
N LEU A 43 25.27 20.63 -17.77
CA LEU A 43 23.91 20.40 -17.28
C LEU A 43 23.51 18.93 -17.38
N GLU A 44 23.87 18.25 -18.45
CA GLU A 44 23.62 16.82 -18.63
C GLU A 44 24.41 15.99 -17.60
N LYS A 45 25.68 16.32 -17.37
CA LYS A 45 26.51 15.69 -16.32
C LYS A 45 25.95 15.91 -14.92
N ARG A 46 25.42 17.11 -14.63
CA ARG A 46 24.77 17.43 -13.36
C ARG A 46 23.45 16.67 -13.19
N ARG A 47 22.60 16.63 -14.23
CA ARG A 47 21.35 15.86 -14.25
C ARG A 47 21.60 14.37 -14.07
N GLN A 48 22.63 13.82 -14.72
CA GLN A 48 23.05 12.42 -14.54
C GLN A 48 23.53 12.15 -13.12
N LYS A 49 24.34 13.05 -12.53
CA LYS A 49 24.80 12.93 -11.15
C LYS A 49 23.63 12.96 -10.15
N ASP A 50 22.69 13.86 -10.34
CA ASP A 50 21.51 13.98 -9.48
C ASP A 50 20.57 12.76 -9.63
N LYS A 51 20.39 12.26 -10.87
CA LYS A 51 19.63 11.04 -11.14
C LYS A 51 20.28 9.82 -10.50
N ALA A 52 21.59 9.62 -10.68
CA ALA A 52 22.34 8.53 -10.06
C ALA A 52 22.31 8.60 -8.52
N LYS A 53 22.42 9.80 -7.94
CA LYS A 53 22.29 9.99 -6.49
C LYS A 53 20.90 9.61 -5.98
N ARG A 54 19.85 9.96 -6.73
CA ARG A 54 18.45 9.61 -6.38
C ARG A 54 18.20 8.12 -6.51
N GLU A 55 18.67 7.49 -7.58
CA GLU A 55 18.58 6.04 -7.78
C GLU A 55 19.32 5.29 -6.68
N LYS A 56 20.57 5.67 -6.36
CA LYS A 56 21.33 5.08 -5.26
C LYS A 56 20.62 5.21 -3.90
N ARG A 57 19.99 6.35 -3.63
CA ARG A 57 19.23 6.56 -2.38
C ARG A 57 17.95 5.71 -2.34
N LEU A 58 17.29 5.54 -3.48
CA LEU A 58 16.10 4.73 -3.58
C LEU A 58 16.45 3.24 -3.41
N GLU A 59 17.52 2.79 -4.05
CA GLU A 59 18.08 1.44 -3.87
C GLU A 59 18.40 1.16 -2.40
N ALA A 60 19.15 2.06 -1.74
CA ALA A 60 19.48 1.91 -0.32
C ALA A 60 18.26 1.88 0.60
N ARG A 61 17.15 2.53 0.22
CA ARG A 61 15.89 2.49 0.98
C ARG A 61 15.19 1.15 0.78
N MET A 62 15.14 0.65 -0.45
CA MET A 62 14.54 -0.65 -0.76
C MET A 62 15.30 -1.79 -0.07
N THR A 63 16.64 -1.76 -0.09
CA THR A 63 17.46 -2.77 0.59
C THR A 63 17.27 -2.73 2.10
N ALA A 64 17.20 -1.53 2.70
CA ALA A 64 16.95 -1.40 4.14
C ALA A 64 15.54 -1.89 4.54
N GLU A 65 14.51 -1.59 3.73
CA GLU A 65 13.14 -2.08 3.93
C GLU A 65 13.06 -3.61 3.79
N GLU A 66 13.80 -4.20 2.84
CA GLU A 66 13.88 -5.65 2.66
C GLU A 66 14.61 -6.34 3.83
N GLU A 67 15.71 -5.75 4.34
CA GLU A 67 16.41 -6.23 5.53
C GLU A 67 15.52 -6.15 6.79
N GLU A 68 14.76 -5.06 6.97
CA GLU A 68 13.81 -4.91 8.07
C GLU A 68 12.64 -5.90 7.97
N ALA A 69 12.12 -6.12 6.77
CA ALA A 69 11.09 -7.13 6.50
C ALA A 69 11.60 -8.56 6.77
N ASN A 70 12.86 -8.84 6.50
CA ASN A 70 13.47 -10.14 6.80
C ASN A 70 13.74 -10.29 8.31
N ALA A 71 14.24 -9.25 8.98
CA ALA A 71 14.46 -9.26 10.43
C ALA A 71 13.14 -9.47 11.20
N SER A 72 12.07 -8.77 10.81
CA SER A 72 10.74 -8.94 11.41
C SER A 72 10.13 -10.33 11.16
N LYS A 73 10.39 -10.95 10.00
CA LYS A 73 9.99 -12.35 9.74
C LYS A 73 10.74 -13.34 10.62
N VAL A 74 12.05 -13.14 10.83
CA VAL A 74 12.87 -13.98 11.73
C VAL A 74 12.38 -13.83 13.18
N GLU A 75 12.14 -12.60 13.63
CA GLU A 75 11.61 -12.33 14.97
C GLU A 75 10.20 -12.89 15.17
N ALA A 76 9.33 -12.80 14.16
CA ALA A 76 8.02 -13.45 14.17
C ALA A 76 8.12 -14.98 14.18
N GLY A 77 9.12 -15.55 13.50
CA GLY A 77 9.42 -16.98 13.54
C GLY A 77 9.82 -17.44 14.94
N HIS A 78 10.77 -16.75 15.58
CA HIS A 78 11.18 -17.05 16.95
C HIS A 78 10.04 -16.90 17.96
N ARG A 79 9.20 -15.85 17.82
CA ARG A 79 8.00 -15.70 18.67
C ARG A 79 7.00 -16.83 18.48
N LYS A 80 6.81 -17.33 17.25
CA LYS A 80 5.92 -18.47 16.98
C LYS A 80 6.46 -19.76 17.59
N GLU A 81 7.76 -20.02 17.43
CA GLU A 81 8.41 -21.20 18.00
C GLU A 81 8.36 -21.19 19.53
N GLU A 82 8.65 -20.04 20.16
CA GLU A 82 8.50 -19.87 21.60
C GLU A 82 7.05 -20.07 22.07
N LEU A 83 6.08 -19.51 21.34
CA LEU A 83 4.66 -19.70 21.61
C LEU A 83 4.22 -21.16 21.42
N GLU A 84 4.74 -21.90 20.44
CA GLU A 84 4.42 -23.31 20.22
C GLU A 84 5.00 -24.23 21.30
N ILE A 85 6.19 -23.90 21.83
CA ILE A 85 6.79 -24.60 22.96
C ILE A 85 6.00 -24.33 24.24
N ILE A 86 5.53 -23.09 24.45
CA ILE A 86 4.70 -22.71 25.61
C ILE A 86 3.29 -23.29 25.51
N THR A 87 2.70 -23.31 24.31
CA THR A 87 1.32 -23.79 24.10
C THR A 87 1.23 -25.30 23.97
N GLY A 88 2.35 -26.01 23.79
CA GLY A 88 2.44 -27.46 23.87
C GLY A 88 1.51 -28.16 22.89
N HIS A 89 1.97 -28.42 21.67
CA HIS A 89 1.31 -29.19 20.61
C HIS A 89 0.09 -30.03 21.07
N LYS A 90 -1.10 -29.41 21.02
CA LYS A 90 -2.36 -30.10 20.82
C LYS A 90 -3.27 -29.18 20.02
N GLU A 91 -3.57 -29.66 18.82
CA GLU A 91 -4.51 -29.10 17.85
C GLU A 91 -5.71 -28.40 18.51
N SER A 92 -5.82 -27.10 18.32
CA SER A 92 -7.13 -26.44 18.20
C SER A 92 -6.98 -25.19 17.32
N ASP A 93 -7.41 -25.34 16.06
CA ASP A 93 -7.74 -24.25 15.15
C ASP A 93 -8.95 -23.49 15.73
N GLU A 94 -8.64 -22.65 16.70
CA GLU A 94 -9.65 -22.09 17.56
C GLU A 94 -9.19 -20.68 17.92
N GLY A 95 -9.63 -19.72 17.08
CA GLY A 95 -9.36 -18.30 17.22
C GLY A 95 -9.78 -17.73 18.58
N PRO A 96 -9.68 -16.40 18.80
CA PRO A 96 -9.98 -15.78 20.10
C PRO A 96 -11.38 -16.08 20.66
N ASP A 97 -12.30 -16.62 19.84
CA ASP A 97 -13.63 -17.10 20.24
C ASP A 97 -13.64 -18.46 20.95
N ALA A 98 -12.57 -19.23 20.88
CA ALA A 98 -12.49 -20.55 21.50
C ALA A 98 -12.40 -20.51 23.03
N LYS A 99 -11.64 -19.55 23.56
CA LYS A 99 -11.54 -19.31 25.01
C LYS A 99 -12.87 -18.85 25.63
N ALA A 100 -13.85 -18.44 24.80
CA ALA A 100 -15.17 -18.03 25.24
C ALA A 100 -16.23 -19.16 25.16
N LYS A 101 -15.91 -20.34 24.61
CA LYS A 101 -16.88 -21.45 24.46
C LYS A 101 -17.19 -22.16 25.79
N ASP A 102 -16.25 -22.16 26.72
CA ASP A 102 -16.36 -22.92 27.98
C ASP A 102 -16.71 -22.09 29.23
N MET A 103 -17.14 -20.83 29.06
CA MET A 103 -17.61 -20.04 30.21
C MET A 103 -18.98 -20.52 30.70
N GLU A 104 -19.01 -21.14 31.88
CA GLU A 104 -20.23 -21.48 32.60
C GLU A 104 -20.58 -20.34 33.59
N VAL A 105 -21.77 -19.74 33.41
CA VAL A 105 -22.21 -18.59 34.22
C VAL A 105 -23.32 -19.02 35.17
N ASN A 106 -23.17 -18.69 36.46
CA ASN A 106 -24.23 -18.90 37.44
C ASN A 106 -25.31 -17.80 37.33
N VAL A 107 -26.37 -18.13 36.59
CA VAL A 107 -27.54 -17.27 36.34
C VAL A 107 -28.33 -16.95 37.62
N ASN A 108 -28.22 -17.77 38.67
CA ASN A 108 -28.97 -17.62 39.92
C ASN A 108 -28.24 -16.78 40.97
N ASP A 109 -27.06 -16.25 40.65
CA ASP A 109 -26.32 -15.38 41.57
C ASP A 109 -27.08 -14.05 41.81
N PRO A 110 -27.36 -13.66 43.07
CA PRO A 110 -28.04 -12.42 43.41
C PRO A 110 -27.37 -11.16 42.84
N ARG A 111 -26.06 -11.18 42.58
CA ARG A 111 -25.32 -10.06 41.99
C ARG A 111 -25.80 -9.71 40.57
N PHE A 112 -26.38 -10.67 39.85
CA PHE A 112 -26.91 -10.46 38.51
C PHE A 112 -28.38 -10.02 38.49
N SER A 113 -29.05 -9.85 39.64
CA SER A 113 -30.48 -9.47 39.71
C SER A 113 -30.80 -8.24 38.85
N LYS A 114 -30.00 -7.19 38.98
CA LYS A 114 -30.12 -5.94 38.21
C LYS A 114 -30.07 -6.14 36.70
N MET A 115 -29.34 -7.14 36.21
CA MET A 115 -29.22 -7.41 34.76
C MET A 115 -30.53 -7.89 34.14
N PHE A 116 -31.40 -8.53 34.94
CA PHE A 116 -32.68 -9.04 34.47
C PHE A 116 -33.80 -8.00 34.59
N GLU A 117 -33.76 -7.18 35.64
CA GLU A 117 -34.77 -6.20 36.00
C GLU A 117 -34.63 -4.89 35.21
N ASP A 118 -33.43 -4.32 35.19
CA ASP A 118 -33.16 -3.03 34.58
C ASP A 118 -33.00 -3.16 33.04
N THR A 119 -33.52 -2.18 32.32
CA THR A 119 -33.41 -2.10 30.86
C THR A 119 -32.06 -1.54 30.41
N ALA A 120 -31.35 -0.80 31.27
CA ALA A 120 -30.02 -0.27 30.99
C ALA A 120 -28.99 -1.38 30.69
N PHE A 121 -29.20 -2.58 31.25
CA PHE A 121 -28.35 -3.75 31.06
C PHE A 121 -28.92 -4.75 30.04
N ALA A 122 -29.79 -4.31 29.13
CA ALA A 122 -30.35 -5.20 28.12
C ALA A 122 -29.32 -5.60 27.06
N ILE A 123 -29.10 -6.90 26.94
CA ILE A 123 -28.29 -7.51 25.89
C ILE A 123 -29.07 -7.43 24.58
N ASP A 124 -28.57 -6.64 23.62
CA ASP A 124 -29.17 -6.44 22.30
C ASP A 124 -28.41 -7.24 21.22
N PRO A 125 -29.04 -8.26 20.60
CA PRO A 125 -28.40 -9.05 19.55
C PRO A 125 -28.24 -8.31 18.21
N THR A 126 -28.81 -7.10 18.06
CA THR A 126 -28.67 -6.27 16.85
C THR A 126 -27.43 -5.38 16.88
N ASN A 127 -26.78 -5.22 18.04
CA ASN A 127 -25.56 -4.44 18.16
C ASN A 127 -24.38 -5.19 17.49
N PRO A 128 -23.59 -4.56 16.60
CA PRO A 128 -22.44 -5.20 15.95
C PRO A 128 -21.36 -5.74 16.92
N GLU A 129 -21.29 -5.20 18.14
CA GLU A 129 -20.36 -5.69 19.17
C GLU A 129 -20.87 -6.93 19.91
N PHE A 130 -22.11 -7.35 19.67
CA PHE A 130 -22.69 -8.52 20.32
C PHE A 130 -22.01 -9.81 19.87
N LYS A 131 -21.43 -10.54 20.82
CA LYS A 131 -20.86 -11.87 20.61
C LYS A 131 -21.81 -12.95 21.13
N LYS A 132 -22.23 -13.85 20.24
CA LYS A 132 -23.11 -14.97 20.58
C LYS A 132 -22.32 -16.10 21.27
N THR A 133 -21.99 -15.90 22.54
CA THR A 133 -21.38 -16.93 23.39
C THR A 133 -22.44 -17.79 24.09
N LYS A 134 -22.07 -19.01 24.51
CA LYS A 134 -22.95 -19.93 25.24
C LYS A 134 -23.48 -19.32 26.55
N ALA A 135 -22.60 -18.65 27.30
CA ALA A 135 -22.97 -17.90 28.49
C ALA A 135 -23.98 -16.77 28.21
N MET A 136 -23.79 -16.02 27.12
CA MET A 136 -24.69 -14.93 26.75
C MET A 136 -26.08 -15.46 26.39
N THR A 137 -26.16 -16.57 25.66
CA THR A 137 -27.44 -17.24 25.37
C THR A 137 -28.15 -17.70 26.64
N GLN A 138 -27.42 -18.29 27.61
CA GLN A 138 -27.99 -18.72 28.90
C GLN A 138 -28.57 -17.54 29.70
N LEU A 139 -27.90 -16.38 29.71
CA LEU A 139 -28.41 -15.17 30.37
C LEU A 139 -29.70 -14.64 29.72
N MET A 140 -29.75 -14.64 28.38
CA MET A 140 -30.95 -14.20 27.65
C MET A 140 -32.14 -15.13 27.91
N ASP A 141 -31.92 -16.46 27.87
CA ASP A 141 -32.95 -17.46 28.13
C ASP A 141 -33.52 -17.33 29.55
N ALA A 142 -32.64 -17.15 30.54
CA ALA A 142 -33.04 -16.93 31.92
C ALA A 142 -33.90 -15.67 32.09
N ARG A 143 -33.56 -14.58 31.39
CA ARG A 143 -34.38 -13.36 31.39
C ARG A 143 -35.78 -13.62 30.84
N ILE A 144 -35.87 -14.35 29.72
CA ILE A 144 -37.16 -14.71 29.10
C ILE A 144 -37.98 -15.58 30.06
N GLN A 145 -37.38 -16.57 30.71
CA GLN A 145 -38.05 -17.44 31.68
C GLN A 145 -38.60 -16.64 32.87
N ARG A 146 -37.83 -15.71 33.44
CA ARG A 146 -38.29 -14.84 34.54
C ARG A 146 -39.44 -13.94 34.11
N LYS A 147 -39.35 -13.32 32.94
CA LYS A 147 -40.44 -12.50 32.38
C LYS A 147 -41.70 -13.33 32.13
N LYS A 148 -41.56 -14.59 31.71
CA LYS A 148 -42.68 -15.52 31.54
C LYS A 148 -43.31 -15.86 32.89
N GLN A 149 -42.51 -16.10 33.93
CA GLN A 149 -43.01 -16.34 35.29
C GLN A 149 -43.75 -15.13 35.87
N LEU A 150 -43.27 -13.91 35.63
CA LEU A 150 -43.91 -12.68 36.11
C LEU A 150 -45.24 -12.37 35.39
N LYS A 151 -45.41 -12.84 34.16
CA LYS A 151 -46.64 -12.66 33.36
C LYS A 151 -47.71 -13.74 33.61
N ARG A 152 -47.41 -14.77 34.41
CA ARG A 152 -48.36 -15.81 34.81
C ARG A 152 -49.02 -15.42 36.12
#